data_AF-A0A8T4D8L6-F1
#
_entry.id   AF-A0A8T4D8L6-F1
#
_cell.length_a   1.000
_cell.length_b   1.000
_cell.length_c   1.000
_cell.angle_alpha   90.00
_cell.angle_beta   90.00
_cell.angle_gamma   90.00
#
_symmetry.space_group_name_H-M   'P 1'
#
loop_
_entity.id
_entity.type
_entity.pdbx_description
1 polymer ?
#
loop_
_entity_poly.entity_id
_entity_poly.type
_entity_poly.pdbx_seq_one_letter_code
_entity_poly.pdbx_strand_id
1 'polypeptide(L)'
;MQGEEDVRDAYAEARSYERDARTAEKEGSDEVALGLWRRYADLKERKGSYFLCMYGYFNVARISDKLSNWQDAAESFKKAAALAERLGEHSLWVFLMHLSCQMHEKAGDYGACRNHYETIGNFFFTRDNFFGAADAYEHAAEIMSLAGEDISRYEVPVDAWQKNYEYWKEHGELDDAAWSLKRVDAYRSAQQRV
;
A
#
# COMPACT_ATOMS: atom_id res chain seq x y z
N MET A 1 17.98 -37.03 7.25
CA MET A 1 17.09 -36.97 8.44
C MET A 1 17.10 -35.61 9.12
N GLN A 2 18.24 -34.96 9.31
CA GLN A 2 18.33 -33.69 10.06
C GLN A 2 17.52 -32.52 9.47
N GLY A 3 17.36 -32.45 8.14
CA GLY A 3 16.56 -31.40 7.49
C GLY A 3 15.03 -31.57 7.60
N GLU A 4 14.51 -32.79 7.77
CA GLU A 4 13.07 -33.01 7.94
C GLU A 4 12.59 -32.72 9.37
N GLU A 5 13.49 -32.85 10.34
CA GLU A 5 13.24 -32.60 11.76
C GLU A 5 13.21 -31.08 12.04
N ASP A 6 14.17 -30.32 11.49
CA ASP A 6 14.20 -28.85 11.53
C ASP A 6 12.98 -28.22 10.83
N VAL A 7 12.56 -28.76 9.68
CA VAL A 7 11.34 -28.28 8.99
C VAL A 7 10.08 -28.56 9.80
N ARG A 8 9.98 -29.73 10.45
CA ARG A 8 8.85 -30.06 11.34
C ARG A 8 8.80 -29.15 12.57
N ASP A 9 9.95 -28.82 13.15
CA ASP A 9 10.05 -27.93 14.30
C ASP A 9 9.61 -26.50 13.94
N ALA A 10 10.13 -25.95 12.83
CA ALA A 10 9.74 -24.61 12.37
C ALA A 10 8.26 -24.49 11.98
N TYR A 11 7.66 -25.55 11.44
CA TYR A 11 6.23 -25.56 11.17
C TYR A 11 5.41 -25.48 12.47
N ALA A 12 5.74 -26.32 13.46
CA ALA A 12 5.07 -26.34 14.75
C ALA A 12 5.25 -25.01 15.51
N GLU A 13 6.46 -24.45 15.49
CA GLU A 13 6.80 -23.17 16.08
C GLU A 13 5.95 -22.03 15.48
N ALA A 14 5.88 -21.92 14.15
CA ALA A 14 5.07 -20.91 13.49
C ALA A 14 3.58 -21.04 13.85
N ARG A 15 3.06 -22.27 13.94
CA ARG A 15 1.67 -22.51 14.37
C ARG A 15 1.44 -22.12 15.83
N SER A 16 2.44 -22.26 16.69
CA SER A 16 2.38 -21.78 18.07
C SER A 16 2.31 -20.25 18.10
N TYR A 17 3.22 -19.55 17.40
CA TYR A 17 3.20 -18.10 17.35
C TYR A 17 1.86 -17.55 16.86
N GLU A 18 1.31 -18.10 15.78
CA GLU A 18 0.00 -17.67 15.27
C GLU A 18 -1.12 -17.90 16.28
N ARG A 19 -1.20 -19.11 16.87
CA ARG A 19 -2.25 -19.45 17.84
C ARG A 19 -2.17 -18.53 19.06
N ASP A 20 -0.98 -18.37 19.62
CA ASP A 20 -0.76 -17.61 20.84
C ASP A 20 -0.98 -16.11 20.59
N ALA A 21 -0.62 -15.60 19.40
CA ALA A 21 -0.90 -14.23 19.00
C ALA A 21 -2.41 -13.97 18.98
N ARG A 22 -3.19 -14.85 18.33
CA ARG A 22 -4.66 -14.72 18.29
C ARG A 22 -5.31 -14.82 19.67
N THR A 23 -4.76 -15.64 20.57
CA THR A 23 -5.23 -15.72 21.97
C THR A 23 -4.96 -14.41 22.68
N ALA A 24 -3.73 -13.89 22.60
CA ALA A 24 -3.36 -12.62 23.19
C ALA A 24 -4.25 -11.46 22.68
N GLU A 25 -4.58 -11.40 21.39
CA GLU A 25 -5.51 -10.39 20.85
C GLU A 25 -6.91 -10.50 21.44
N LYS A 26 -7.44 -11.72 21.60
CA LYS A 26 -8.76 -11.95 22.22
C LYS A 26 -8.78 -11.54 23.69
N GLU A 27 -7.65 -11.67 24.37
CA GLU A 27 -7.46 -11.28 25.76
C GLU A 27 -7.10 -9.78 25.92
N GLY A 28 -6.97 -9.04 24.81
CA GLY A 28 -6.61 -7.62 24.82
C GLY A 28 -5.14 -7.34 25.10
N SER A 29 -4.27 -8.36 25.05
CA SER A 29 -2.82 -8.24 25.22
C SER A 29 -2.14 -7.91 23.88
N ASP A 30 -2.43 -6.72 23.34
CA ASP A 30 -2.04 -6.32 21.99
C ASP A 30 -0.51 -6.29 21.78
N GLU A 31 0.28 -5.84 22.76
CA GLU A 31 1.75 -5.82 22.66
C GLU A 31 2.35 -7.23 22.60
N VAL A 32 1.74 -8.18 23.33
CA VAL A 32 2.13 -9.60 23.29
C VAL A 32 1.81 -10.17 21.91
N ALA A 33 0.61 -9.93 21.41
CA ALA A 33 0.21 -10.34 20.07
C ALA A 33 1.13 -9.77 18.99
N LEU A 34 1.46 -8.47 19.08
CA LEU A 34 2.37 -7.79 18.16
C LEU A 34 3.74 -8.48 18.11
N GLY A 35 4.31 -8.81 19.27
CA GLY A 35 5.58 -9.54 19.37
C GLY A 35 5.53 -10.93 18.74
N LEU A 36 4.43 -11.66 18.94
CA LEU A 36 4.22 -12.99 18.37
C LEU A 36 4.03 -12.96 16.85
N TRP A 37 3.29 -11.98 16.32
CA TRP A 37 3.14 -11.78 14.88
C TRP A 37 4.46 -11.38 14.20
N ARG A 38 5.31 -10.57 14.85
CA ARG A 38 6.67 -10.27 14.36
C ARG A 38 7.51 -11.54 14.24
N ARG A 39 7.55 -12.37 15.29
CA ARG A 39 8.27 -13.66 15.27
C ARG A 39 7.74 -14.61 14.20
N TYR A 40 6.41 -14.64 14.02
CA TYR A 40 5.78 -15.40 12.94
C TYR A 40 6.26 -14.92 11.56
N ALA A 41 6.18 -13.62 11.29
CA ALA A 41 6.59 -13.04 10.01
C ALA A 41 8.06 -13.35 9.70
N ASP A 42 8.96 -13.12 10.66
CA ASP A 42 10.39 -13.36 10.51
C ASP A 42 10.70 -14.84 10.25
N LEU A 43 10.02 -15.77 10.94
CA LEU A 43 10.19 -17.19 10.71
C LEU A 43 9.72 -17.60 9.30
N LYS A 44 8.59 -17.06 8.85
CA LYS A 44 8.08 -17.31 7.50
C LYS A 44 8.98 -16.73 6.42
N GLU A 45 9.59 -15.57 6.67
CA GLU A 45 10.57 -14.98 5.77
C GLU A 45 11.80 -15.88 5.61
N ARG A 46 12.41 -16.29 6.73
CA ARG A 46 13.61 -17.17 6.73
C ARG A 46 13.36 -18.50 6.04
N LYS A 47 12.14 -19.05 6.14
CA LYS A 47 11.76 -20.32 5.49
C LYS A 47 11.18 -20.12 4.07
N GLY A 48 11.23 -18.90 3.52
CA GLY A 48 10.79 -18.60 2.15
C GLY A 48 9.29 -18.69 1.92
N SER A 49 8.47 -18.71 2.98
CA SER A 49 7.01 -18.78 2.92
C SER A 49 6.39 -17.39 2.77
N TYR A 50 6.63 -16.71 1.65
CA TYR A 50 6.36 -15.27 1.50
C TYR A 50 4.89 -14.87 1.66
N PHE A 51 3.94 -15.70 1.21
CA PHE A 51 2.52 -15.45 1.47
C PHE A 51 2.19 -15.40 2.97
N LEU A 52 2.72 -16.35 3.74
CA LEU A 52 2.53 -16.38 5.19
C LEU A 52 3.34 -15.26 5.89
N CYS A 53 4.49 -14.87 5.34
CA CYS A 53 5.24 -13.73 5.84
C CYS A 53 4.44 -12.42 5.69
N MET A 54 3.84 -12.19 4.51
CA MET A 54 2.91 -11.07 4.29
C MET A 54 1.76 -11.10 5.29
N TYR A 55 1.17 -12.28 5.52
CA TYR A 55 0.11 -12.43 6.52
C TYR A 55 0.57 -12.02 7.93
N GLY A 56 1.80 -12.37 8.31
CA GLY A 56 2.40 -11.92 9.56
C GLY A 56 2.54 -10.40 9.62
N TYR A 57 3.18 -9.78 8.63
CA TYR A 57 3.35 -8.33 8.58
C TYR A 57 2.04 -7.55 8.52
N PHE A 58 1.02 -8.08 7.84
CA PHE A 58 -0.32 -7.49 7.85
C PHE A 58 -0.92 -7.42 9.26
N ASN A 59 -0.75 -8.48 10.07
CA ASN A 59 -1.24 -8.48 11.45
C ASN A 59 -0.41 -7.57 12.35
N VAL A 60 0.92 -7.50 12.15
CA VAL A 60 1.76 -6.50 12.82
C VAL A 60 1.24 -5.10 12.53
N ALA A 61 1.00 -4.78 11.25
CA ALA A 61 0.52 -3.47 10.84
C ALA A 61 -0.84 -3.12 11.45
N ARG A 62 -1.81 -4.05 11.40
CA ARG A 62 -3.16 -3.86 11.96
C ARG A 62 -3.14 -3.59 13.47
N ILE A 63 -2.31 -4.32 14.22
CA ILE A 63 -2.20 -4.11 15.68
C ILE A 63 -1.46 -2.80 15.97
N SER A 64 -0.40 -2.48 15.22
CA SER A 64 0.27 -1.19 15.34
C SER A 64 -0.69 -0.01 15.09
N ASP A 65 -1.56 -0.08 14.08
CA ASP A 65 -2.60 0.94 13.85
C ASP A 65 -3.57 1.05 15.04
N LYS A 66 -4.04 -0.09 15.58
CA LYS A 66 -4.89 -0.13 16.79
C LYS A 66 -4.24 0.57 17.98
N LEU A 67 -2.92 0.46 18.12
CA LEU A 67 -2.12 1.08 19.18
C LEU A 67 -1.65 2.50 18.84
N SER A 68 -2.11 3.08 17.73
CA SER A 68 -1.69 4.40 17.22
C SER A 68 -0.18 4.51 16.91
N ASN A 69 0.50 3.37 16.70
CA ASN A 69 1.89 3.30 16.28
C ASN A 69 1.96 3.35 14.74
N TRP A 70 1.53 4.47 14.16
CA TRP A 70 1.27 4.56 12.72
C TRP A 70 2.51 4.41 11.84
N GLN A 71 3.69 4.92 12.24
CA GLN A 71 4.93 4.67 11.50
C GLN A 71 5.26 3.17 11.41
N ASP A 72 5.13 2.45 12.52
CA ASP A 72 5.36 1.00 12.58
C ASP A 72 4.35 0.24 11.71
N ALA A 73 3.10 0.72 11.68
CA ALA A 73 2.06 0.16 10.84
C ALA A 73 2.37 0.35 9.35
N ALA A 74 2.76 1.57 8.96
CA ALA A 74 3.14 1.91 7.58
C ALA A 74 4.29 1.02 7.09
N GLU A 75 5.39 0.95 7.83
CA GLU A 75 6.55 0.13 7.44
C GLU A 75 6.23 -1.36 7.40
N SER A 76 5.30 -1.84 8.23
CA SER A 76 4.84 -3.23 8.19
C SER A 76 3.98 -3.53 6.95
N PHE A 77 3.06 -2.64 6.58
CA PHE A 77 2.32 -2.77 5.31
C PHE A 77 3.24 -2.70 4.09
N LYS A 78 4.22 -1.79 4.08
CA LYS A 78 5.23 -1.67 3.03
C LYS A 78 6.11 -2.92 2.89
N LYS A 79 6.52 -3.54 4.01
CA LYS A 79 7.21 -4.84 3.97
C LYS A 79 6.35 -5.93 3.35
N ALA A 80 5.07 -6.00 3.73
CA ALA A 80 4.13 -6.92 3.10
C ALA A 80 3.97 -6.62 1.60
N ALA A 81 3.89 -5.34 1.20
CA ALA A 81 3.79 -4.93 -0.20
C ALA A 81 5.01 -5.38 -1.00
N ALA A 82 6.23 -5.18 -0.50
CA ALA A 82 7.47 -5.62 -1.17
C ALA A 82 7.48 -7.14 -1.44
N LEU A 83 6.90 -7.94 -0.54
CA LEU A 83 6.74 -9.38 -0.76
C LEU A 83 5.68 -9.69 -1.82
N ALA A 84 4.57 -8.96 -1.85
CA ALA A 84 3.54 -9.09 -2.88
C ALA A 84 4.11 -8.77 -4.27
N GLU A 85 4.88 -7.70 -4.39
CA GLU A 85 5.60 -7.34 -5.61
C GLU A 85 6.53 -8.48 -6.07
N ARG A 86 7.31 -9.03 -5.13
CA ARG A 86 8.25 -10.11 -5.43
C ARG A 86 7.57 -11.40 -5.91
N LEU A 87 6.31 -11.61 -5.54
CA LEU A 87 5.48 -12.72 -5.99
C LEU A 87 4.70 -12.42 -7.27
N GLY A 88 4.73 -11.17 -7.77
CA GLY A 88 3.90 -10.74 -8.90
C GLY A 88 2.42 -10.51 -8.53
N GLU A 89 2.09 -10.46 -7.23
CA GLU A 89 0.73 -10.26 -6.72
C GLU A 89 0.37 -8.77 -6.74
N HIS A 90 0.21 -8.22 -7.94
CA HIS A 90 0.09 -6.79 -8.17
C HIS A 90 -1.13 -6.14 -7.49
N SER A 91 -2.30 -6.78 -7.50
CA SER A 91 -3.48 -6.24 -6.82
C SER A 91 -3.26 -6.15 -5.29
N LEU A 92 -2.58 -7.13 -4.71
CA LEU A 92 -2.24 -7.14 -3.30
C LEU A 92 -1.18 -6.08 -2.98
N TRP A 93 -0.20 -5.90 -3.86
CA TRP A 93 0.80 -4.83 -3.74
C TRP A 93 0.13 -3.45 -3.70
N VAL A 94 -0.75 -3.13 -4.64
CA VAL A 94 -1.47 -1.83 -4.67
C VAL A 94 -2.25 -1.62 -3.38
N PHE A 95 -2.97 -2.65 -2.93
CA PHE A 95 -3.75 -2.61 -1.69
C PHE A 95 -2.88 -2.32 -0.46
N LEU A 96 -1.76 -3.04 -0.31
CA LEU A 96 -0.85 -2.87 0.83
C LEU A 96 -0.13 -1.52 0.79
N MET A 97 0.24 -1.04 -0.40
CA MET A 97 0.80 0.30 -0.57
C MET A 97 -0.19 1.40 -0.16
N HIS A 98 -1.47 1.28 -0.53
CA HIS A 98 -2.51 2.21 -0.06
C HIS A 98 -2.67 2.20 1.46
N LEU A 99 -2.68 1.02 2.10
CA LEU A 99 -2.73 0.94 3.56
C LEU A 99 -1.50 1.61 4.19
N SER A 100 -0.31 1.44 3.59
CA SER A 100 0.89 2.15 4.03
C SER A 100 0.74 3.67 3.91
N CYS A 101 0.20 4.19 2.79
CA CYS A 101 -0.13 5.61 2.63
C CYS A 101 -1.01 6.13 3.76
N GLN A 102 -2.13 5.43 4.04
CA GLN A 102 -3.07 5.80 5.09
C GLN A 102 -2.40 5.88 6.47
N MET A 103 -1.45 4.99 6.76
CA MET A 103 -0.71 5.02 8.01
C MET A 103 0.28 6.18 8.06
N HIS A 104 1.01 6.45 6.97
CA HIS A 104 1.89 7.62 6.89
C HIS A 104 1.11 8.93 7.05
N GLU A 105 -0.07 9.05 6.43
CA GLU A 105 -0.95 10.20 6.58
C GLU A 105 -1.39 10.40 8.04
N LYS A 106 -1.89 9.34 8.71
CA LYS A 106 -2.23 9.40 10.16
C LYS A 106 -1.04 9.86 11.01
N ALA A 107 0.17 9.49 10.62
CA ALA A 107 1.38 9.87 11.32
C ALA A 107 1.92 11.27 10.98
N GLY A 108 1.31 11.97 10.03
CA GLY A 108 1.77 13.27 9.53
C GLY A 108 2.99 13.19 8.60
N ASP A 109 3.34 12.00 8.13
CA ASP A 109 4.43 11.78 7.16
C ASP A 109 3.90 11.88 5.72
N TYR A 110 3.46 13.08 5.38
CA TYR A 110 2.88 13.36 4.06
C TYR A 110 3.86 13.13 2.92
N GLY A 111 5.18 13.33 3.15
CA GLY A 111 6.21 13.06 2.16
C GLY A 111 6.29 11.58 1.77
N ALA A 112 6.28 10.67 2.76
CA ALA A 112 6.27 9.24 2.48
C ALA A 112 4.97 8.79 1.79
N CYS A 113 3.83 9.32 2.25
CA CYS A 113 2.51 9.04 1.67
C CYS A 113 2.43 9.48 0.20
N ARG A 114 2.85 10.72 -0.12
CA ARG A 114 2.95 11.23 -1.50
C ARG A 114 3.80 10.31 -2.38
N ASN A 115 5.01 9.98 -1.92
CA ASN A 115 5.92 9.13 -2.70
C ASN A 115 5.34 7.74 -2.98
N HIS A 116 4.53 7.19 -2.06
CA HIS A 116 3.84 5.91 -2.28
C HIS A 116 2.73 6.03 -3.33
N TYR A 117 1.91 7.07 -3.27
CA TYR A 117 0.90 7.34 -4.29
C TYR A 117 1.53 7.56 -5.67
N GLU A 118 2.64 8.31 -5.76
CA GLU A 118 3.40 8.43 -7.01
C GLU A 118 3.95 7.10 -7.50
N THR A 119 4.39 6.23 -6.59
CA THR A 119 4.87 4.88 -6.93
C THR A 119 3.73 4.02 -7.50
N ILE A 120 2.53 4.08 -6.89
CA ILE A 120 1.33 3.41 -7.40
C ILE A 120 0.94 3.98 -8.77
N GLY A 121 0.99 5.30 -8.93
CA GLY A 121 0.70 5.97 -10.19
C GLY A 121 1.62 5.51 -11.32
N ASN A 122 2.93 5.48 -11.07
CA ASN A 122 3.94 4.98 -12.01
C ASN A 122 3.73 3.51 -12.37
N PHE A 123 3.37 2.68 -11.38
CA PHE A 123 3.08 1.27 -11.59
C PHE A 123 1.92 1.06 -12.58
N PHE A 124 0.84 1.82 -12.45
CA PHE A 124 -0.29 1.75 -13.36
C PHE A 124 0.01 2.38 -14.72
N PHE A 125 0.72 3.51 -14.73
CA PHE A 125 1.06 4.23 -15.96
C PHE A 125 1.90 3.37 -16.90
N THR A 126 2.88 2.64 -16.36
CA THR A 126 3.75 1.72 -17.14
C THR A 126 3.03 0.48 -17.67
N ARG A 127 1.75 0.29 -17.33
CA ARG A 127 0.89 -0.82 -17.76
C ARG A 127 -0.32 -0.34 -18.56
N ASP A 128 -0.27 0.89 -19.06
CA ASP A 128 -1.34 1.56 -19.81
C ASP A 128 -2.68 1.64 -19.04
N ASN A 129 -2.64 1.48 -17.71
CA ASN A 129 -3.79 1.75 -16.85
C ASN A 129 -3.76 3.23 -16.45
N PHE A 130 -4.09 4.09 -17.42
CA PHE A 130 -3.98 5.54 -17.22
C PHE A 130 -4.99 6.09 -16.21
N PHE A 131 -6.18 5.48 -16.09
CA PHE A 131 -7.15 5.82 -15.06
C PHE A 131 -6.55 5.60 -13.66
N GLY A 132 -6.05 4.38 -13.38
CA GLY A 132 -5.46 4.06 -12.08
C GLY A 132 -4.21 4.89 -11.79
N ALA A 133 -3.45 5.25 -12.83
CA ALA A 133 -2.33 6.15 -12.70
C ALA A 133 -2.77 7.55 -12.26
N ALA A 134 -3.75 8.13 -12.96
CA ALA A 134 -4.24 9.47 -12.70
C ALA A 134 -4.88 9.59 -11.31
N ASP A 135 -5.69 8.61 -10.92
CA ASP A 135 -6.29 8.51 -9.58
C ASP A 135 -5.23 8.53 -8.46
N ALA A 136 -4.18 7.70 -8.61
CA ALA A 136 -3.08 7.69 -7.65
C ALA A 136 -2.28 9.01 -7.61
N TYR A 137 -2.03 9.64 -8.75
CA TYR A 137 -1.35 10.94 -8.78
C TYR A 137 -2.22 12.06 -8.20
N GLU A 138 -3.54 12.02 -8.36
CA GLU A 138 -4.43 12.98 -7.69
C GLU A 138 -4.37 12.82 -6.17
N HIS A 139 -4.36 11.58 -5.65
CA HIS A 139 -4.14 11.36 -4.22
C HIS A 139 -2.77 11.88 -3.74
N ALA A 140 -1.72 11.76 -4.55
CA ALA A 140 -0.43 12.40 -4.23
C ALA A 140 -0.59 13.93 -4.11
N ALA A 141 -1.33 14.57 -5.02
CA ALA A 141 -1.61 16.01 -4.97
C ALA A 141 -2.49 16.43 -3.78
N GLU A 142 -3.45 15.59 -3.38
CA GLU A 142 -4.25 15.80 -2.16
C GLU A 142 -3.37 15.81 -0.91
N ILE A 143 -2.45 14.84 -0.80
CA ILE A 143 -1.49 14.75 0.30
C ILE A 143 -0.54 15.95 0.30
N MET A 144 -0.06 16.39 -0.87
CA MET A 144 0.74 17.63 -1.00
C MET A 144 -0.04 18.85 -0.50
N SER A 145 -1.31 19.00 -0.90
CA SER A 145 -2.14 20.11 -0.46
C SER A 145 -2.38 20.07 1.05
N LEU A 146 -2.62 18.90 1.63
CA LEU A 146 -2.73 18.70 3.08
C LEU A 146 -1.43 19.05 3.83
N ALA A 147 -0.28 18.81 3.21
CA ALA A 147 1.02 19.21 3.73
C ALA A 147 1.31 20.73 3.58
N GLY A 148 0.41 21.47 2.91
CA GLY A 148 0.62 22.89 2.59
C GLY A 148 1.61 23.14 1.45
N GLU A 149 1.86 22.13 0.60
CA GLU A 149 2.67 22.27 -0.59
C GLU A 149 1.89 22.94 -1.73
N ASP A 150 2.57 23.74 -2.54
CA ASP A 150 2.01 24.34 -3.75
C ASP A 150 1.90 23.29 -4.87
N ILE A 151 0.66 22.95 -5.24
CA ILE A 151 0.37 22.00 -6.32
C ILE A 151 0.15 22.66 -7.68
N SER A 152 0.27 23.98 -7.80
CA SER A 152 -0.03 24.73 -9.04
C SER A 152 0.84 24.29 -10.24
N ARG A 153 1.97 23.64 -9.96
CA ARG A 153 2.92 23.12 -10.96
C ARG A 153 3.02 21.58 -10.96
N TYR A 154 2.18 20.89 -10.19
CA TYR A 154 2.16 19.44 -10.15
C TYR A 154 1.29 18.89 -11.29
N GLU A 155 1.92 18.70 -12.45
CA GLU A 155 1.22 18.38 -13.70
C GLU A 155 0.95 16.88 -13.91
N VAL A 156 1.56 16.03 -13.10
CA VAL A 156 1.53 14.57 -13.27
C VAL A 156 0.11 13.99 -13.35
N PRO A 157 -0.88 14.44 -12.54
CA PRO A 157 -2.25 13.99 -12.67
C PRO A 157 -2.90 14.40 -14.00
N VAL A 158 -2.59 15.60 -14.49
CA VAL A 158 -3.12 16.12 -15.77
C VAL A 158 -2.60 15.29 -16.93
N ASP A 159 -1.29 15.03 -16.94
CA ASP A 159 -0.65 14.23 -18.00
C ASP A 159 -1.26 12.81 -18.05
N ALA A 160 -1.49 12.20 -16.89
CA ALA A 160 -2.12 10.88 -16.80
C ALA A 160 -3.59 10.89 -17.27
N TRP A 161 -4.39 11.90 -16.90
CA TRP A 161 -5.75 12.03 -17.40
C TRP A 161 -5.82 12.30 -18.90
N GLN A 162 -4.88 13.06 -19.45
CA GLN A 162 -4.77 13.27 -20.90
C GLN A 162 -4.44 11.96 -21.62
N LYS A 163 -3.54 11.14 -21.06
CA LYS A 163 -3.28 9.79 -21.59
C LYS A 163 -4.49 8.89 -21.52
N ASN A 164 -5.26 8.94 -20.44
CA ASN A 164 -6.52 8.20 -20.33
C ASN A 164 -7.54 8.66 -21.38
N TYR A 165 -7.64 9.97 -21.64
CA TYR A 165 -8.47 10.51 -22.72
C TYR A 165 -8.07 9.97 -24.09
N GLU A 166 -6.78 10.05 -24.42
CA GLU A 166 -6.23 9.56 -25.69
C GLU A 166 -6.55 8.08 -25.87
N TYR A 167 -6.29 7.27 -24.84
CA TYR A 167 -6.56 5.84 -24.85
C TYR A 167 -8.03 5.53 -25.15
N TRP A 168 -8.98 6.09 -24.40
CA TRP A 168 -10.40 5.79 -24.61
C TRP A 168 -10.93 6.31 -25.94
N LYS A 169 -10.46 7.49 -26.37
CA LYS A 169 -10.82 8.04 -27.67
C LYS A 169 -10.38 7.15 -28.83
N GLU A 170 -9.16 6.60 -28.77
CA GLU A 170 -8.64 5.68 -29.79
C GLU A 170 -9.46 4.38 -29.87
N HIS A 171 -10.04 3.95 -28.75
CA HIS A 171 -10.91 2.78 -28.67
C HIS A 171 -12.39 3.06 -28.99
N GLY A 172 -12.74 4.32 -29.29
CA GLY A 172 -14.11 4.73 -29.61
C GLY A 172 -15.02 4.97 -28.41
N GLU A 173 -14.50 4.89 -27.18
CA GLU A 173 -15.23 5.11 -25.93
C GLU A 173 -15.26 6.62 -25.59
N LEU A 174 -16.07 7.36 -26.36
CA LEU A 174 -16.10 8.83 -26.30
C LEU A 174 -16.61 9.37 -24.95
N ASP A 175 -17.46 8.63 -24.24
CA ASP A 175 -17.99 9.02 -22.94
C ASP A 175 -16.89 8.97 -21.86
N ASP A 176 -16.09 7.91 -21.82
CA ASP A 176 -14.94 7.77 -20.90
C ASP A 176 -13.83 8.77 -21.23
N ALA A 177 -13.59 9.01 -22.52
CA ALA A 177 -12.69 10.05 -22.97
C ALA A 177 -13.18 11.44 -22.47
N ALA A 178 -14.44 11.80 -22.73
CA ALA A 178 -15.00 13.07 -22.27
C ALA A 178 -14.97 13.20 -20.74
N TRP A 179 -15.18 12.10 -20.01
CA TRP A 179 -15.06 12.07 -18.55
C TRP A 179 -13.63 12.39 -18.09
N SER A 180 -12.61 11.88 -18.78
CA SER A 180 -11.20 12.17 -18.48
C SER A 180 -10.86 13.66 -18.63
N LEU A 181 -11.41 14.35 -19.65
CA LEU A 181 -11.22 15.80 -19.78
C LEU A 181 -11.89 16.59 -18.65
N LYS A 182 -13.06 16.15 -18.17
CA LYS A 182 -13.69 16.77 -16.99
C LYS A 182 -12.81 16.66 -15.75
N ARG A 183 -12.06 15.55 -15.60
CA ARG A 183 -11.08 15.41 -14.51
C ARG A 183 -9.92 16.37 -14.66
N VAL A 184 -9.37 16.54 -15.87
CA VAL A 184 -8.37 17.58 -16.14
C VAL A 184 -8.87 18.96 -15.70
N ASP A 185 -10.06 19.38 -16.14
CA ASP A 185 -10.63 20.68 -15.80
C ASP A 185 -10.84 20.85 -14.29
N ALA A 186 -11.31 19.79 -13.61
CA ALA A 186 -11.48 19.78 -12.16
C ALA A 186 -10.14 19.94 -11.43
N TYR A 187 -9.11 19.21 -11.84
CA TYR A 187 -7.79 19.29 -11.25
C TYR A 187 -7.13 20.67 -11.48
N ARG A 188 -7.23 21.22 -12.70
CA ARG A 188 -6.78 22.58 -13.02
C ARG A 188 -7.47 23.63 -12.14
N SER A 189 -8.76 23.46 -11.89
CA SER A 189 -9.51 24.34 -11.00
C SER A 189 -9.03 24.24 -9.55
N ALA A 190 -8.59 23.05 -9.10
CA ALA A 190 -8.00 22.87 -7.78
C ALA A 190 -6.63 23.56 -7.68
N GLN A 191 -5.76 23.40 -8.69
CA GLN A 191 -4.44 24.06 -8.76
C GLN A 191 -4.49 25.60 -8.64
N GLN A 192 -5.60 26.23 -9.04
CA GLN A 192 -5.78 27.68 -8.97
C GLN A 192 -6.30 28.18 -7.60
N ARG A 193 -6.74 27.27 -6.73
CA ARG A 193 -7.32 27.59 -5.40
C ARG A 193 -6.32 27.47 -4.25
N VAL A 194 -5.15 26.91 -4.51
CA VAL A 194 -4.08 26.67 -3.52
C VAL A 194 -3.18 27.90 -3.42
#